data_AF-A0A4Q4QXI6-F1
#
_entry.id   AF-A0A4Q4QXI6-F1
#
_cell.length_a   1.000
_cell.length_b   1.000
_cell.length_c   1.000
_cell.angle_alpha   90.00
_cell.angle_beta   90.00
_cell.angle_gamma   90.00
#
_symmetry.space_group_name_H-M   'P 1'
#
loop_
_entity.id
_entity.type
_entity.pdbx_description
1 polymer ?
#
loop_
_entity_poly.entity_id
_entity_poly.type
_entity_poly.pdbx_seq_one_letter_code
_entity_poly.pdbx_strand_id
1 'polypeptide(L)'
;MDTRSYRKSPELKPPKELRRWNYDEENRLLYLIKVEEKTYKEVATSLNRSIQSIQHRYSIIRQRDESASISWTTELDSAIIDGRRRGLTPNEIAQEINIPEKAIQSRWQALRAAKKVPEDVLDLRRRKPLRDFTPQEDETILNLYVEGHDDKEIAVLADIEGKSQTEIMIRRRKLVAESSPIYRRLIEEQLHQTGKEHHNNKKKKKEKIDTLELAVNGQKYGWMNEVNKDDGPALG
;
A
#
# COMPACT_ATOMS: atom_id res chain seq x y z
N MET A 1 10.15 -16.08 46.13
CA MET A 1 8.84 -16.39 45.52
C MET A 1 8.62 -15.38 44.40
N ASP A 2 8.72 -15.84 43.15
CA ASP A 2 8.73 -14.97 41.97
C ASP A 2 7.33 -14.93 41.33
N THR A 3 6.60 -13.82 41.48
CA THR A 3 5.28 -13.63 40.88
C THR A 3 5.43 -13.01 39.49
N ARG A 4 5.82 -13.83 38.51
CA ARG A 4 5.88 -13.41 37.11
C ARG A 4 4.45 -13.30 36.55
N SER A 5 3.90 -12.09 36.58
CA SER A 5 2.61 -11.75 35.99
C SER A 5 2.66 -11.95 34.47
N TYR A 6 2.02 -13.01 33.99
CA TYR A 6 1.82 -13.23 32.56
C TYR A 6 0.83 -12.17 32.04
N ARG A 7 1.32 -11.20 31.25
CA ARG A 7 0.46 -10.36 30.42
C ARG A 7 -0.41 -11.29 29.55
N LYS A 8 -1.72 -11.31 29.80
CA LYS A 8 -2.70 -11.95 28.93
C LYS A 8 -2.46 -11.42 27.51
N SER A 9 -2.09 -12.32 26.60
CA SER A 9 -1.97 -11.99 25.18
C SER A 9 -3.34 -11.50 24.70
N PRO A 10 -3.42 -10.40 23.94
CA PRO A 10 -4.69 -9.92 23.42
C PRO A 10 -5.27 -11.01 22.52
N GLU A 11 -6.47 -11.48 22.87
CA GLU A 11 -7.19 -12.48 22.11
C GLU A 11 -7.34 -11.99 20.66
N LEU A 12 -6.67 -12.66 19.73
CA LEU A 12 -6.77 -12.36 18.32
C LEU A 12 -8.22 -12.64 17.90
N LYS A 13 -8.95 -11.57 17.53
CA LYS A 13 -10.29 -11.72 16.97
C LYS A 13 -10.20 -12.68 15.77
N PRO A 14 -11.09 -13.67 15.68
CA PRO A 14 -11.08 -14.60 14.56
C PRO A 14 -11.16 -13.82 13.24
N PRO A 15 -10.49 -14.27 12.17
CA PRO A 15 -10.56 -13.62 10.86
C PRO A 15 -12.03 -13.47 10.47
N LYS A 16 -12.48 -12.24 10.20
CA LYS A 16 -13.84 -12.00 9.72
C LYS A 16 -14.02 -12.81 8.43
N GLU A 17 -14.94 -13.77 8.45
CA GLU A 17 -15.26 -14.55 7.26
C GLU A 17 -15.68 -13.60 6.13
N LEU A 18 -14.98 -13.65 5.01
CA LEU A 18 -15.25 -12.81 3.86
C LEU A 18 -16.54 -13.30 3.20
N ARG A 19 -17.67 -12.63 3.49
CA ARG A 19 -18.96 -12.89 2.83
C ARG A 19 -18.82 -12.71 1.31
N ARG A 20 -18.86 -13.80 0.55
CA ARG A 20 -18.79 -13.79 -0.92
C ARG A 20 -20.06 -13.21 -1.53
N TRP A 21 -19.93 -12.58 -2.69
CA TRP A 21 -21.07 -12.11 -3.49
C TRP A 21 -21.68 -13.29 -4.25
N ASN A 22 -23.01 -13.40 -4.24
CA ASN A 22 -23.73 -14.36 -5.07
C ASN A 22 -24.46 -13.65 -6.22
N TYR A 23 -24.91 -14.42 -7.20
CA TYR A 23 -25.52 -13.90 -8.43
C TYR A 23 -26.79 -13.07 -8.16
N ASP A 24 -27.68 -13.54 -7.28
CA ASP A 24 -28.93 -12.85 -6.96
C ASP A 24 -28.69 -11.52 -6.24
N GLU A 25 -27.70 -11.49 -5.35
CA GLU A 25 -27.27 -10.30 -4.62
C GLU A 25 -26.64 -9.26 -5.56
N GLU A 26 -25.89 -9.71 -6.58
CA GLU A 26 -25.39 -8.83 -7.63
C GLU A 26 -26.49 -8.26 -8.52
N ASN A 27 -27.47 -9.09 -8.90
CA ASN A 27 -28.62 -8.61 -9.67
C ASN A 27 -29.44 -7.61 -8.87
N ARG A 28 -29.63 -7.87 -7.57
CA ARG A 28 -30.30 -6.93 -6.67
C ARG A 28 -29.51 -5.62 -6.54
N LEU A 29 -28.19 -5.68 -6.39
CA LEU A 29 -27.31 -4.51 -6.41
C LEU A 29 -27.51 -3.67 -7.69
N LEU A 30 -27.48 -4.32 -8.86
CA LEU A 30 -27.65 -3.63 -10.14
C LEU A 30 -29.04 -3.01 -10.28
N TYR A 31 -30.09 -3.72 -9.87
CA TYR A 31 -31.45 -3.23 -9.90
C TYR A 31 -31.61 -1.99 -8.99
N LEU A 32 -31.12 -2.05 -7.75
CA LEU A 32 -31.21 -0.94 -6.80
C LEU A 32 -30.49 0.32 -7.31
N ILE A 33 -29.35 0.18 -7.99
CA ILE A 33 -28.56 1.32 -8.48
C ILE A 33 -29.07 1.84 -9.84
N LYS A 34 -29.32 0.95 -10.81
CA LYS A 34 -29.63 1.36 -12.20
C LYS A 34 -31.12 1.60 -12.44
N VAL A 35 -32.01 0.95 -11.68
CA VAL A 35 -33.46 1.02 -11.89
C VAL A 35 -34.11 1.87 -10.81
N GLU A 36 -33.78 1.62 -9.53
CA GLU A 36 -34.32 2.42 -8.42
C GLU A 36 -33.49 3.67 -8.08
N GLU A 37 -32.36 3.89 -8.75
CA GLU A 37 -31.45 5.05 -8.57
C GLU A 37 -31.03 5.30 -7.11
N LYS A 38 -30.98 4.25 -6.28
CA LYS A 38 -30.63 4.37 -4.87
C LYS A 38 -29.17 4.74 -4.66
N THR A 39 -28.93 5.51 -3.60
CA THR A 39 -27.58 5.86 -3.16
C THR A 39 -26.84 4.63 -2.61
N TYR A 40 -25.51 4.63 -2.67
CA TYR A 40 -24.71 3.53 -2.11
C TYR A 40 -24.99 3.26 -0.62
N LYS A 41 -25.43 4.28 0.14
CA LYS A 41 -25.80 4.15 1.55
C LYS A 41 -27.09 3.33 1.72
N GLU A 42 -28.11 3.61 0.90
CA GLU A 42 -29.39 2.89 0.95
C GLU A 42 -29.24 1.45 0.46
N VAL A 43 -28.41 1.24 -0.56
CA VAL A 43 -28.08 -0.10 -1.06
C VAL A 43 -27.30 -0.90 -0.03
N ALA A 44 -26.34 -0.28 0.65
CA ALA A 44 -25.59 -0.92 1.74
C ALA A 44 -26.51 -1.42 2.87
N THR A 45 -27.49 -0.59 3.27
CA THR A 45 -28.52 -0.99 4.24
C THR A 45 -29.38 -2.13 3.71
N SER A 46 -29.82 -2.05 2.44
CA SER A 46 -30.71 -3.04 1.83
C SER A 46 -30.07 -4.43 1.68
N LEU A 47 -28.76 -4.49 1.38
CA LEU A 47 -28.02 -5.74 1.17
C LEU A 47 -27.27 -6.21 2.43
N ASN A 48 -27.35 -5.43 3.52
CA ASN A 48 -26.61 -5.64 4.75
C ASN A 48 -25.11 -5.83 4.50
N ARG A 49 -24.51 -4.88 3.78
CA ARG A 49 -23.07 -4.85 3.46
C ARG A 49 -22.49 -3.46 3.71
N SER A 50 -21.17 -3.37 3.81
CA SER A 50 -20.50 -2.08 3.93
C SER A 50 -20.57 -1.30 2.60
N ILE A 51 -20.65 0.03 2.70
CA ILE A 51 -20.64 0.95 1.54
C ILE A 51 -19.43 0.68 0.64
N GLN A 52 -18.25 0.46 1.24
CA GLN A 52 -17.03 0.13 0.50
C GLN A 52 -17.17 -1.17 -0.32
N SER A 53 -17.82 -2.20 0.24
CA SER A 53 -18.07 -3.46 -0.47
C SER A 53 -19.00 -3.25 -1.67
N ILE A 54 -20.05 -2.44 -1.50
CA ILE A 54 -20.98 -2.06 -2.58
C ILE A 54 -20.24 -1.33 -3.70
N GLN A 55 -19.50 -0.26 -3.37
CA GLN A 55 -18.76 0.55 -4.34
C GLN A 55 -17.74 -0.29 -5.12
N HIS A 56 -16.96 -1.10 -4.39
CA HIS A 56 -15.97 -1.97 -5.01
C HIS A 56 -16.63 -2.99 -5.94
N ARG A 57 -17.72 -3.65 -5.50
CA ARG A 57 -18.38 -4.65 -6.33
C ARG A 57 -19.04 -4.04 -7.55
N TYR A 58 -19.73 -2.92 -7.40
CA TYR A 58 -20.36 -2.21 -8.51
C TYR A 58 -19.32 -1.78 -9.56
N SER A 59 -18.15 -1.28 -9.12
CA SER A 59 -17.02 -0.96 -10.00
C SER A 59 -16.53 -2.20 -10.78
N ILE A 60 -16.39 -3.36 -10.13
CA ILE A 60 -16.01 -4.62 -10.81
C ILE A 60 -17.05 -5.02 -11.86
N ILE A 61 -18.35 -4.98 -11.52
CA ILE A 61 -19.41 -5.35 -12.46
C ILE A 61 -19.39 -4.44 -13.69
N ARG A 62 -19.30 -3.12 -13.46
CA ARG A 62 -19.21 -2.13 -14.54
C ARG A 62 -18.00 -2.39 -15.45
N GLN A 63 -16.82 -2.63 -14.86
CA GLN A 63 -15.61 -2.95 -15.62
C GLN A 63 -15.76 -4.23 -16.44
N ARG A 64 -16.44 -5.24 -15.89
CA ARG A 64 -16.73 -6.49 -16.61
C ARG A 64 -17.65 -6.23 -17.79
N ASP A 65 -18.72 -5.46 -17.60
CA ASP A 65 -19.67 -5.13 -18.66
C ASP A 65 -18.99 -4.34 -19.79
N GLU A 66 -18.20 -3.32 -19.46
CA GLU A 66 -17.40 -2.54 -20.41
C GLU A 66 -16.38 -3.41 -21.16
N SER A 67 -15.78 -4.40 -20.48
CA SER A 67 -14.84 -5.33 -21.11
C SER A 67 -15.54 -6.36 -21.99
N ALA A 68 -16.77 -6.75 -21.64
CA ALA A 68 -17.56 -7.76 -22.35
C ALA A 68 -18.13 -7.23 -23.67
N SER A 69 -18.35 -5.91 -23.79
CA SER A 69 -18.76 -5.29 -25.05
C SER A 69 -17.66 -5.21 -26.11
N ILE A 70 -16.42 -5.53 -25.77
CA ILE A 70 -15.29 -5.43 -26.70
C ILE A 70 -15.16 -6.73 -27.48
N SER A 71 -15.31 -6.64 -28.81
CA SER A 71 -14.96 -7.72 -29.72
C SER A 71 -13.45 -7.74 -29.95
N TRP A 72 -12.74 -8.69 -29.33
CA TRP A 72 -11.30 -8.82 -29.49
C TRP A 72 -10.93 -9.39 -30.87
N THR A 73 -10.26 -8.58 -31.68
CA THR A 73 -9.74 -8.98 -32.98
C THR A 73 -8.23 -9.21 -32.95
N THR A 74 -7.70 -9.83 -34.00
CA THR A 74 -6.26 -9.99 -34.20
C THR A 74 -5.54 -8.65 -34.33
N GLU A 75 -6.18 -7.63 -34.92
CA GLU A 75 -5.58 -6.30 -35.02
C GLU A 75 -5.44 -5.66 -33.63
N LEU A 76 -6.46 -5.75 -32.77
CA LEU A 76 -6.39 -5.23 -31.40
C LEU A 76 -5.33 -5.94 -30.56
N ASP A 77 -5.22 -7.27 -30.68
CA ASP A 77 -4.16 -8.03 -30.01
C ASP A 77 -2.78 -7.58 -30.48
N SER A 78 -2.60 -7.35 -31.80
CA SER A 78 -1.35 -6.88 -32.36
C SER A 78 -1.00 -5.47 -31.89
N ALA A 79 -1.98 -4.57 -31.77
CA ALA A 79 -1.78 -3.22 -31.27
C ALA A 79 -1.36 -3.21 -29.78
N ILE A 80 -1.94 -4.10 -28.96
CA ILE A 80 -1.51 -4.28 -27.56
C ILE A 80 -0.06 -4.79 -27.50
N ILE A 81 0.30 -5.79 -28.32
CA ILE A 81 1.65 -6.35 -28.35
C ILE A 81 2.67 -5.30 -28.82
N ASP A 82 2.34 -4.54 -29.86
CA ASP A 82 3.20 -3.48 -30.38
C ASP A 82 3.37 -2.33 -29.38
N GLY A 83 2.28 -1.85 -28.77
CA GLY A 83 2.36 -0.85 -27.71
C GLY A 83 3.24 -1.32 -26.55
N ARG A 84 3.17 -2.61 -26.19
CA ARG A 84 4.08 -3.20 -25.20
C ARG A 84 5.53 -3.26 -25.67
N ARG A 85 5.78 -3.59 -26.94
CA ARG A 85 7.11 -3.58 -27.54
C ARG A 85 7.72 -2.17 -27.52
N ARG A 86 6.91 -1.14 -27.74
CA ARG A 86 7.29 0.28 -27.62
C ARG A 86 7.51 0.74 -26.17
N GLY A 87 7.26 -0.12 -25.18
CA GLY A 87 7.44 0.20 -23.76
C GLY A 87 6.26 0.92 -23.12
N LEU A 88 5.12 1.05 -23.82
CA LEU A 88 3.96 1.75 -23.30
C LEU A 88 3.31 1.02 -22.11
N THR A 89 2.82 1.82 -21.18
CA THR A 89 2.00 1.40 -20.05
C THR A 89 0.61 0.95 -20.54
N PRO A 90 -0.12 0.11 -19.77
CA PRO A 90 -1.45 -0.30 -20.21
C PRO A 90 -2.40 0.89 -20.40
N ASN A 91 -2.21 1.97 -19.64
CA ASN A 91 -3.01 3.19 -19.74
C ASN A 91 -2.72 3.99 -21.02
N GLU A 92 -1.47 4.08 -21.44
CA GLU A 92 -1.14 4.75 -22.71
C GLU A 92 -1.68 3.97 -23.90
N ILE A 93 -1.56 2.64 -23.88
CA ILE A 93 -2.14 1.76 -24.91
C ILE A 93 -3.67 1.94 -24.93
N ALA A 94 -4.30 2.03 -23.76
CA ALA A 94 -5.74 2.26 -23.60
C ALA A 94 -6.22 3.53 -24.30
N GLN A 95 -5.47 4.61 -24.13
CA GLN A 95 -5.76 5.89 -24.78
C GLN A 95 -5.56 5.80 -26.29
N GLU A 96 -4.51 5.11 -26.75
CA GLU A 96 -4.14 5.00 -28.16
C GLU A 96 -5.16 4.20 -28.98
N ILE A 97 -5.68 3.10 -28.44
CA ILE A 97 -6.67 2.24 -29.12
C ILE A 97 -8.11 2.47 -28.65
N ASN A 98 -8.33 3.47 -27.79
CA ASN A 98 -9.63 3.85 -27.22
C ASN A 98 -10.38 2.67 -26.56
N ILE A 99 -9.68 1.89 -25.73
CA ILE A 99 -10.21 0.74 -25.00
C ILE A 99 -9.90 0.91 -23.51
N PRO A 100 -10.79 0.53 -22.57
CA PRO A 100 -10.52 0.60 -21.14
C PRO A 100 -9.22 -0.11 -20.72
N GLU A 101 -8.42 0.54 -19.87
CA GLU A 101 -7.13 0.02 -19.38
C GLU A 101 -7.26 -1.39 -18.79
N LYS A 102 -8.31 -1.62 -18.00
CA LYS A 102 -8.55 -2.92 -17.35
C LYS A 102 -8.83 -4.03 -18.36
N ALA A 103 -9.52 -3.72 -19.45
CA ALA A 103 -9.77 -4.67 -20.53
C ALA A 103 -8.45 -5.08 -21.20
N ILE A 104 -7.56 -4.12 -21.46
CA ILE A 104 -6.20 -4.39 -21.99
C ILE A 104 -5.37 -5.21 -21.00
N GLN A 105 -5.40 -4.90 -19.71
CA GLN A 105 -4.68 -5.66 -18.69
C GLN A 105 -5.16 -7.13 -18.66
N SER A 106 -6.47 -7.35 -18.69
CA SER A 106 -7.08 -8.68 -18.74
C SER A 106 -6.70 -9.42 -20.03
N ARG A 107 -6.84 -8.76 -21.19
CA ARG A 107 -6.49 -9.35 -22.48
C ARG A 107 -5.02 -9.69 -22.60
N TRP A 108 -4.12 -8.84 -22.10
CA TRP A 108 -2.69 -9.09 -22.04
C TRP A 108 -2.36 -10.35 -21.23
N GLN A 109 -3.01 -10.56 -20.08
CA GLN A 109 -2.84 -11.78 -19.29
C GLN A 109 -3.32 -13.01 -20.08
N ALA A 110 -4.45 -12.92 -20.77
CA ALA A 110 -4.96 -14.01 -21.62
C ALA A 110 -4.00 -14.33 -22.78
N LEU A 111 -3.45 -13.33 -23.47
CA LEU A 111 -2.45 -13.51 -24.53
C LEU A 111 -1.18 -14.18 -24.02
N ARG A 112 -0.70 -13.79 -22.83
CA ARG A 112 0.46 -14.43 -22.18
C ARG A 112 0.19 -15.88 -21.81
N ALA A 113 -0.95 -16.17 -21.19
CA ALA A 113 -1.34 -17.52 -20.83
C ALA A 113 -1.47 -18.43 -22.06
N ALA A 114 -1.99 -17.88 -23.17
CA ALA A 114 -2.11 -18.56 -24.45
C ALA A 114 -0.79 -18.63 -25.25
N LYS A 115 0.34 -18.13 -24.72
CA LYS A 115 1.65 -18.06 -25.40
C LYS A 115 1.60 -17.37 -26.78
N LYS A 116 0.70 -16.39 -26.95
CA LYS A 116 0.56 -15.61 -28.19
C LYS A 116 1.42 -14.34 -28.20
N VAL A 117 2.07 -14.03 -27.09
CA VAL A 117 2.97 -12.88 -26.98
C VAL A 117 4.38 -13.30 -27.38
N PRO A 118 5.01 -12.63 -28.36
CA PRO A 118 6.40 -12.84 -28.73
C PRO A 118 7.37 -12.69 -27.54
N GLU A 119 8.39 -13.55 -27.46
CA GLU A 119 9.34 -13.56 -26.33
C GLU A 119 10.18 -12.28 -26.23
N ASP A 120 10.50 -11.63 -27.35
CA ASP A 120 11.19 -10.33 -27.37
C ASP A 120 10.43 -9.27 -26.56
N VAL A 121 9.10 -9.28 -26.64
CA VAL A 121 8.23 -8.34 -25.92
C VAL A 121 8.16 -8.68 -24.42
N LEU A 122 8.20 -9.97 -24.07
CA LEU A 122 8.26 -10.41 -22.68
C LEU A 122 9.60 -10.04 -22.04
N ASP A 123 10.69 -10.20 -22.78
CA ASP A 123 12.05 -9.92 -22.33
C ASP A 123 12.33 -8.43 -22.19
N LEU A 124 11.70 -7.55 -22.99
CA LEU A 124 11.85 -6.09 -22.84
C LEU A 124 11.51 -5.59 -21.42
N ARG A 125 10.56 -6.24 -20.71
CA ARG A 125 10.26 -5.92 -19.31
C ARG A 125 11.24 -6.54 -18.31
N ARG A 126 11.98 -7.57 -18.71
CA ARG A 126 13.05 -8.19 -17.90
C ARG A 126 14.37 -7.42 -18.00
N ARG A 127 14.53 -6.52 -18.99
CA ARG A 127 15.72 -5.70 -19.23
C ARG A 127 15.84 -4.47 -18.33
N LYS A 128 15.52 -4.56 -17.03
CA LYS A 128 16.39 -3.81 -16.11
C LYS A 128 17.66 -4.64 -16.06
N PRO A 129 18.80 -4.20 -16.63
CA PRO A 129 20.04 -4.93 -16.41
C PRO A 129 20.16 -5.06 -14.89
N LEU A 130 20.19 -6.31 -14.39
CA LEU A 130 20.53 -6.54 -13.00
C LEU A 130 21.98 -6.08 -12.87
N ARG A 131 22.17 -4.80 -12.55
CA ARG A 131 23.45 -4.30 -12.08
C ARG A 131 23.75 -5.08 -10.82
N ASP A 132 24.80 -5.87 -10.80
CA ASP A 132 25.14 -6.58 -9.57
C ASP A 132 25.51 -5.58 -8.47
N PHE A 133 25.23 -5.96 -7.22
CA PHE A 133 25.65 -5.15 -6.09
C PHE A 133 27.17 -5.21 -5.99
N THR A 134 27.79 -4.03 -5.86
CA THR A 134 29.22 -3.96 -5.60
C THR A 134 29.51 -4.31 -4.13
N PRO A 135 30.72 -4.77 -3.79
CA PRO A 135 31.09 -4.99 -2.39
C PRO A 135 30.92 -3.74 -1.51
N GLN A 136 31.16 -2.54 -2.05
CA GLN A 136 30.97 -1.27 -1.34
C GLN A 136 29.49 -0.99 -1.05
N GLU A 137 28.60 -1.30 -1.99
CA GLU A 137 27.17 -1.21 -1.78
C GLU A 137 26.70 -2.20 -0.71
N ASP A 138 27.25 -3.41 -0.70
CA ASP A 138 26.95 -4.42 0.32
C ASP A 138 27.40 -4.00 1.73
N GLU A 139 28.59 -3.42 1.85
CA GLU A 139 29.09 -2.85 3.10
C GLU A 139 28.20 -1.72 3.58
N THR A 140 27.79 -0.82 2.68
CA THR A 140 26.89 0.29 3.00
C THR A 140 25.54 -0.21 3.52
N ILE A 141 24.96 -1.22 2.85
CA ILE A 141 23.70 -1.85 3.26
C ILE A 141 23.83 -2.51 4.64
N LEU A 142 24.93 -3.22 4.90
CA LEU A 142 25.18 -3.87 6.18
C LEU A 142 25.41 -2.87 7.31
N ASN A 143 26.18 -1.82 7.09
CA ASN A 143 26.46 -0.79 8.11
C ASN A 143 25.17 -0.09 8.54
N LEU A 144 24.38 0.39 7.57
CA LEU A 144 23.09 1.03 7.87
C LEU A 144 22.12 0.07 8.57
N TYR A 145 22.16 -1.22 8.20
CA TYR A 145 21.36 -2.22 8.89
C TYR A 145 21.81 -2.45 10.33
N VAL A 146 23.12 -2.54 10.60
CA VAL A 146 23.68 -2.67 11.94
C VAL A 146 23.37 -1.45 12.82
N GLU A 147 23.34 -0.25 12.21
CA GLU A 147 22.91 1.00 12.85
C GLU A 147 21.41 1.01 13.22
N GLY A 148 20.65 0.03 12.72
CA GLY A 148 19.24 -0.17 13.08
C GLY A 148 18.24 0.44 12.11
N HIS A 149 18.69 0.87 10.92
CA HIS A 149 17.79 1.39 9.89
C HIS A 149 16.91 0.29 9.29
N ASP A 150 15.66 0.66 9.00
CA ASP A 150 14.74 -0.23 8.29
C ASP A 150 15.02 -0.26 6.77
N ASP A 151 14.49 -1.25 6.04
CA ASP A 151 14.77 -1.40 4.60
C ASP A 151 14.35 -0.17 3.78
N LYS A 152 13.43 0.69 4.29
CA LYS A 152 13.02 1.93 3.61
C LYS A 152 14.05 3.03 3.86
N GLU A 153 14.47 3.19 5.11
CA GLU A 153 15.51 4.14 5.51
C GLU A 153 16.83 3.80 4.83
N ILE A 154 17.23 2.53 4.79
CA ILE A 154 18.44 2.07 4.07
C ILE A 154 18.35 2.44 2.58
N ALA A 155 17.21 2.23 1.94
CA ALA A 155 17.05 2.55 0.52
C ALA A 155 17.18 4.06 0.22
N VAL A 156 16.81 4.91 1.18
CA VAL A 156 16.98 6.37 1.06
C VAL A 156 18.40 6.80 1.41
N LEU A 157 19.00 6.21 2.45
CA LEU A 157 20.32 6.61 2.96
C LEU A 157 21.47 6.08 2.10
N ALA A 158 21.33 4.87 1.56
CA ALA A 158 22.35 4.27 0.71
C ALA A 158 22.37 4.86 -0.71
N ASP A 159 21.26 5.46 -1.14
CA ASP A 159 21.06 6.12 -2.46
C ASP A 159 21.70 5.36 -3.63
N ILE A 160 21.52 4.03 -3.66
CA ILE A 160 22.18 3.18 -4.64
C ILE A 160 21.47 3.32 -5.99
N GLU A 161 22.15 3.95 -6.94
CA GLU A 161 21.58 4.27 -8.25
C GLU A 161 21.04 3.04 -8.98
N GLY A 162 19.77 3.13 -9.39
CA GLY A 162 19.10 2.07 -10.15
C GLY A 162 18.60 0.90 -9.31
N LYS A 163 18.79 0.93 -7.97
CA LYS A 163 18.30 -0.12 -7.06
C LYS A 163 17.03 0.28 -6.36
N SER A 164 16.06 -0.62 -6.41
CA SER A 164 14.82 -0.49 -5.67
C SER A 164 14.99 -0.93 -4.22
N GLN A 165 14.13 -0.40 -3.35
CA GLN A 165 14.03 -0.84 -1.96
C GLN A 165 13.89 -2.37 -1.83
N THR A 166 13.15 -3.00 -2.74
CA THR A 166 12.95 -4.45 -2.75
C THR A 166 14.25 -5.20 -3.05
N GLU A 167 15.07 -4.71 -3.98
CA GLU A 167 16.38 -5.31 -4.28
C GLU A 167 17.34 -5.16 -3.11
N ILE A 168 17.37 -4.00 -2.46
CA ILE A 168 18.19 -3.74 -1.27
C ILE A 168 17.79 -4.67 -0.12
N MET A 169 16.48 -4.82 0.13
CA MET A 169 15.96 -5.75 1.14
C MET A 169 16.38 -7.19 0.85
N ILE A 170 16.25 -7.66 -0.39
CA ILE A 170 16.65 -9.01 -0.81
C ILE A 170 18.17 -9.18 -0.61
N ARG A 171 18.98 -8.20 -1.02
CA ARG A 171 20.43 -8.24 -0.89
C ARG A 171 20.87 -8.29 0.56
N ARG A 172 20.35 -7.41 1.42
CA ARG A 172 20.60 -7.41 2.87
C ARG A 172 20.32 -8.79 3.48
N ARG A 173 19.16 -9.40 3.17
CA ARG A 173 18.83 -10.74 3.69
C ARG A 173 19.85 -11.78 3.25
N LYS A 174 20.33 -11.70 2.01
CA LYS A 174 21.37 -12.59 1.49
C LYS A 174 22.69 -12.39 2.22
N LEU A 175 23.13 -11.14 2.39
CA LEU A 175 24.36 -10.80 3.15
C LEU A 175 24.30 -11.29 4.61
N VAL A 176 23.16 -11.12 5.28
CA VAL A 176 22.97 -11.60 6.65
C VAL A 176 22.96 -13.14 6.70
N ALA A 177 22.37 -13.80 5.72
CA ALA A 177 22.33 -15.27 5.66
C ALA A 177 23.70 -15.89 5.34
N GLU A 178 24.50 -15.23 4.49
CA GLU A 178 25.86 -15.64 4.11
C GLU A 178 26.91 -15.25 5.15
N SER A 179 26.59 -14.33 6.06
CA SER A 179 27.50 -13.95 7.14
C SER A 179 27.70 -15.08 8.17
N SER A 180 28.92 -15.16 8.72
CA SER A 180 29.29 -16.17 9.73
C SER A 180 28.28 -16.19 10.89
N PRO A 181 27.92 -17.36 11.46
CA PRO A 181 26.96 -17.45 12.57
C PRO A 181 27.29 -16.56 13.78
N ILE A 182 28.57 -16.27 13.99
CA ILE A 182 29.05 -15.34 15.02
C ILE A 182 28.68 -13.89 14.65
N TYR A 183 28.89 -13.52 13.40
CA TYR A 183 28.53 -12.21 12.87
C TYR A 183 27.02 -11.99 12.88
N ARG A 184 26.24 -13.03 12.60
CA ARG A 184 24.78 -13.00 12.70
C ARG A 184 24.29 -12.71 14.12
N ARG A 185 24.88 -13.37 15.12
CA ARG A 185 24.58 -13.11 16.55
C ARG A 185 24.99 -11.71 16.98
N LEU A 186 26.14 -11.24 16.53
CA LEU A 186 26.63 -9.88 16.81
C LEU A 186 25.69 -8.82 16.22
N ILE A 187 25.22 -9.02 14.98
CA ILE A 187 24.23 -8.14 14.33
C ILE A 187 22.90 -8.16 15.10
N GLU A 188 22.42 -9.34 15.50
CA GLU A 188 21.17 -9.48 16.29
C GLU A 188 21.28 -8.79 17.66
N GLU A 189 22.42 -8.88 18.33
CA GLU A 189 22.68 -8.25 19.62
C GLU A 189 22.77 -6.72 19.49
N GLN A 190 23.44 -6.22 18.46
CA GLN A 190 23.52 -4.79 18.16
C GLN A 190 22.15 -4.20 17.81
N LEU A 191 21.35 -4.89 16.98
CA LEU A 191 19.98 -4.52 16.63
C LEU A 191 19.05 -4.49 17.86
N HIS A 192 19.27 -5.36 18.83
CA HIS A 192 18.54 -5.34 20.09
C HIS A 192 18.89 -4.15 20.98
N GLN A 193 20.10 -3.62 20.87
CA GLN A 193 20.54 -2.41 21.57
C GLN A 193 20.05 -1.15 20.85
N THR A 194 20.32 -1.02 19.55
CA THR A 194 19.90 0.13 18.73
C THR A 194 18.39 0.21 18.57
N GLY A 195 17.68 -0.92 18.46
CA GLY A 195 16.21 -0.95 18.42
C GLY A 195 15.55 -0.41 19.70
N LYS A 196 16.17 -0.63 20.87
CA LYS A 196 15.70 -0.02 22.14
C LYS A 196 15.94 1.48 22.14
N GLU A 197 17.06 1.95 21.60
CA GLU A 197 17.39 3.37 21.49
C GLU A 197 16.50 4.09 20.46
N HIS A 198 16.27 3.51 19.29
CA HIS A 198 15.38 4.04 18.27
C HIS A 198 13.92 4.09 18.74
N HIS A 199 13.47 3.06 19.47
CA HIS A 199 12.14 3.06 20.08
C HIS A 199 12.02 4.17 21.15
N ASN A 200 13.05 4.35 21.97
CA ASN A 200 13.10 5.46 22.95
C ASN A 200 13.14 6.84 22.26
N ASN A 201 13.88 7.02 21.18
CA ASN A 201 13.95 8.28 20.45
C ASN A 201 12.65 8.59 19.68
N LYS A 202 12.01 7.60 19.06
CA LYS A 202 10.66 7.76 18.47
C LYS A 202 9.63 8.12 19.53
N LYS A 203 9.70 7.49 20.73
CA LYS A 203 8.81 7.79 21.85
C LYS A 203 9.02 9.23 22.36
N LYS A 204 10.26 9.66 22.61
CA LYS A 204 10.59 11.04 23.00
C LYS A 204 10.17 12.07 21.96
N LYS A 205 10.34 11.77 20.66
CA LYS A 205 9.92 12.67 19.58
C LYS A 205 8.40 12.82 19.54
N LYS A 206 7.66 11.72 19.76
CA LYS A 206 6.20 11.74 19.85
C LYS A 206 5.71 12.51 21.09
N GLU A 207 6.28 12.26 22.26
CA GLU A 207 5.95 13.00 23.49
C GLU A 207 6.22 14.51 23.34
N LYS A 208 7.30 14.90 22.65
CA LYS A 208 7.59 16.32 22.36
C LYS A 208 6.57 16.95 21.41
N ILE A 209 6.10 16.21 20.41
CA ILE A 209 5.03 16.67 19.50
C ILE A 209 3.72 16.81 20.25
N ASP A 210 3.32 15.81 21.05
CA ASP A 210 2.09 15.84 21.84
C ASP A 210 2.13 17.00 22.87
N THR A 211 3.30 17.28 23.45
CA THR A 211 3.49 18.43 24.37
C THR A 211 3.36 19.78 23.65
N LEU A 212 3.89 19.89 22.42
CA LEU A 212 3.76 21.09 21.60
C LEU A 212 2.31 21.30 21.13
N GLU A 213 1.60 20.23 20.75
CA GLU A 213 0.18 20.30 20.39
C GLU A 213 -0.71 20.71 21.57
N LEU A 214 -0.40 20.24 22.79
CA LEU A 214 -1.06 20.69 24.01
C LEU A 214 -0.78 22.16 24.34
N ALA A 215 0.45 22.64 24.14
CA ALA A 215 0.82 24.04 24.36
C ALA A 215 0.13 24.99 23.35
N VAL A 216 0.08 24.59 22.08
CA VAL A 216 -0.62 25.36 21.02
C VAL A 216 -2.13 25.40 21.26
N ASN A 217 -2.74 24.30 21.72
CA ASN A 217 -4.16 24.29 22.09
C ASN A 217 -4.44 25.07 23.38
N GLY A 218 -3.55 25.06 24.37
CA GLY A 218 -3.67 25.85 25.60
C GLY A 218 -3.70 27.37 25.35
N GLN A 219 -2.89 27.87 24.41
CA GLN A 219 -2.93 29.28 24.00
C GLN A 219 -4.22 29.65 23.27
N LYS A 220 -4.83 28.71 22.54
CA LYS A 220 -6.06 28.94 21.77
C LYS A 220 -7.30 29.11 22.66
N TYR A 221 -7.29 28.57 23.89
CA TYR A 221 -8.42 28.67 24.83
C TYR A 221 -8.16 29.58 26.05
N GLY A 222 -6.93 30.08 26.25
CA GLY A 222 -6.61 31.05 27.31
C GLY A 222 -7.14 32.47 27.06
N TRP A 223 -7.37 32.85 25.80
CA TRP A 223 -7.87 34.18 25.42
C TRP A 223 -9.40 34.35 25.53
N MET A 224 -10.15 33.28 25.88
CA MET A 224 -11.62 33.36 25.98
C MET A 224 -12.15 33.64 27.39
N ASN A 225 -11.30 33.72 28.42
CA ASN A 225 -11.75 33.83 29.83
C ASN A 225 -11.54 35.20 30.50
N GLU A 226 -11.08 36.23 29.80
CA GLU A 226 -10.84 37.57 30.38
C GLU A 226 -11.70 38.70 29.80
N VAL A 227 -12.81 38.40 29.14
CA VAL A 227 -13.77 39.42 28.72
C VAL A 227 -15.14 39.07 29.28
N ASN A 228 -15.41 39.49 30.53
CA ASN A 228 -16.75 39.79 31.08
C ASN A 228 -16.64 40.14 32.57
N LYS A 229 -15.98 41.25 32.87
CA LYS A 229 -16.32 42.08 34.04
C LYS A 229 -16.26 43.50 33.52
N ASP A 230 -17.42 44.07 33.24
CA ASP A 230 -17.77 45.45 33.62
C ASP A 230 -19.19 45.80 33.14
N ASP A 231 -19.94 46.34 34.09
CA ASP A 231 -21.02 47.33 34.00
C ASP A 231 -22.36 46.99 33.31
N GLY A 232 -23.32 46.59 34.14
CA GLY A 232 -24.75 46.81 33.90
C GLY A 232 -25.31 47.80 34.94
N PRO A 233 -26.01 48.89 34.54
CA PRO A 233 -26.52 49.87 35.47
C PRO A 233 -27.78 49.38 36.19
N ALA A 234 -27.87 49.71 37.46
CA ALA A 234 -29.06 49.53 38.28
C ALA A 234 -30.19 50.45 37.79
N LEU A 235 -31.33 49.86 37.42
CA LEU A 235 -32.63 50.52 37.42
C LEU A 235 -33.44 49.93 38.57
N GLY A 236 -33.79 50.78 39.53
CA GLY A 236 -34.56 50.46 40.73
C GLY A 236 -34.34 51.52 41.79
#